data_AF-A0A1G9BWM6-F1
#
_entry.id   AF-A0A1G9BWM6-F1
#
_cell.length_a   1.000
_cell.length_b   1.000
_cell.length_c   1.000
_cell.angle_alpha   90.00
_cell.angle_beta   90.00
_cell.angle_gamma   90.00
#
_symmetry.space_group_name_H-M   'P 1'
#
loop_
_entity.id
_entity.type
_entity.pdbx_description
1 polymer ?
#
loop_
_entity_poly.entity_id
_entity_poly.type
_entity_poly.pdbx_seq_one_letter_code
_entity_poly.pdbx_strand_id
1 'polypeptide(L)'
;MVNIYDSLRNENGDMVTGRTKLFILSTEEDGTIRDFLSGYAIVPETQGYMFITDEYVVEQIDKLQFKDGVLSVKDGEELIPPVKTEKELQREALLKQLAELDSQPAE
;
A
#
# COMPACT_ATOMS: atom_id res chain seq x y z
N MET A 1 3.94 -8.82 4.27
CA MET A 1 4.32 -8.52 2.87
C MET A 1 3.87 -7.10 2.57
N VAL A 2 4.75 -6.24 2.02
CA VAL A 2 4.39 -4.86 1.67
C VAL A 2 3.83 -4.86 0.25
N ASN A 3 2.64 -4.30 0.05
CA ASN A 3 2.13 -4.06 -1.30
C ASN A 3 2.64 -2.70 -1.80
N ILE A 4 3.29 -2.72 -2.96
CA ILE A 4 3.75 -1.51 -3.65
C ILE A 4 2.97 -1.41 -4.97
N TYR A 5 2.38 -0.25 -5.21
CA TYR A 5 1.55 0.02 -6.38
C TYR A 5 2.20 1.05 -7.30
N ASP A 6 1.87 1.00 -8.58
CA ASP A 6 2.33 2.00 -9.56
C ASP A 6 1.49 3.28 -9.54
N SER A 7 0.25 3.21 -9.04
CA SER A 7 -0.71 4.31 -9.11
C SER A 7 -1.65 4.36 -7.91
N LEU A 8 -1.99 5.59 -7.51
CA LEU A 8 -3.09 5.89 -6.58
C LEU A 8 -4.47 5.80 -7.26
N ARG A 9 -4.51 5.74 -8.59
CA ARG A 9 -5.73 5.73 -9.39
C ARG A 9 -5.93 4.36 -10.07
N ASN A 10 -7.19 3.96 -10.21
CA ASN A 10 -7.56 2.82 -11.03
C ASN A 10 -7.56 3.19 -12.53
N GLU A 11 -7.87 2.23 -13.39
CA GLU A 11 -7.92 2.41 -14.86
C GLU A 11 -8.98 3.43 -15.29
N ASN A 12 -10.01 3.65 -14.47
CA ASN A 12 -11.07 4.65 -14.71
C ASN A 12 -10.66 6.07 -14.27
N GLY A 13 -9.49 6.23 -13.67
CA GLY A 13 -8.98 7.51 -13.15
C GLY A 13 -9.47 7.87 -11.74
N ASP A 14 -10.24 7.00 -11.07
CA ASP A 14 -10.71 7.21 -9.71
C ASP A 14 -9.63 6.90 -8.68
N MET A 15 -9.66 7.61 -7.55
CA MET A 15 -8.77 7.34 -6.42
C MET A 15 -9.10 5.99 -5.78
N VAL A 16 -8.08 5.14 -5.62
CA VAL A 16 -8.22 3.85 -4.93
C VAL A 16 -8.17 4.11 -3.42
N THR A 17 -9.31 3.90 -2.76
CA THR A 17 -9.41 3.99 -1.30
C THR A 17 -8.46 2.98 -0.63
N GLY A 18 -7.79 3.39 0.44
CA GLY A 18 -6.87 2.55 1.20
C GLY A 18 -5.43 2.53 0.67
N ARG A 19 -5.13 3.15 -0.48
CA ARG A 19 -3.74 3.41 -0.90
C ARG A 19 -3.28 4.77 -0.39
N THR A 20 -1.99 4.94 -0.17
CA THR A 20 -1.37 6.22 0.20
C THR A 20 0.03 6.32 -0.39
N LYS A 21 0.57 7.53 -0.51
CA LYS A 21 2.01 7.68 -0.82
C LYS A 21 2.78 7.66 0.49
N LEU A 22 3.91 6.99 0.46
CA LEU A 22 4.94 6.99 1.48
C LEU A 22 6.23 7.51 0.85
N PHE A 23 6.77 8.60 1.39
CA PHE A 23 8.03 9.17 0.95
C PHE A 23 9.06 9.07 2.06
N ILE A 24 10.19 8.44 1.77
CA ILE A 24 11.27 8.23 2.73
C ILE A 24 12.22 9.42 2.62
N LEU A 25 12.35 10.17 3.72
CA LEU A 25 13.23 11.34 3.83
C LEU A 25 14.63 10.93 4.27
N SER A 26 14.72 10.05 5.28
CA SER A 26 15.99 9.64 5.86
C SER A 26 15.90 8.22 6.43
N THR A 27 17.02 7.50 6.37
CA THR A 27 17.20 6.19 6.99
C THR A 27 18.49 6.14 7.79
N GLU A 28 18.53 5.25 8.76
CA GLU A 28 19.76 4.88 9.48
C GLU A 28 20.61 3.91 8.63
N GLU A 29 21.85 3.66 9.08
CA GLU A 29 22.80 2.76 8.38
C GLU A 29 22.29 1.32 8.31
N ASP A 30 21.45 0.91 9.28
CA ASP A 30 20.83 -0.40 9.34
C ASP A 30 19.56 -0.53 8.47
N GLY A 31 19.20 0.53 7.72
CA GLY A 31 18.00 0.62 6.90
C GLY A 31 16.71 0.94 7.66
N THR A 32 16.78 1.26 8.95
CA THR A 32 15.62 1.73 9.71
C THR A 32 15.16 3.10 9.20
N ILE A 33 13.87 3.24 8.93
CA ILE A 33 13.28 4.51 8.48
C ILE A 33 13.18 5.46 9.67
N ARG A 34 13.82 6.62 9.56
CA ARG A 34 13.81 7.63 10.62
C ARG A 34 12.79 8.72 10.35
N ASP A 35 12.86 9.32 9.17
CA ASP A 35 11.96 10.38 8.74
C ASP A 35 11.22 9.95 7.47
N PHE A 36 9.91 10.20 7.44
CA PHE A 36 9.07 9.92 6.29
C PHE A 36 7.90 10.90 6.21
N LEU A 37 7.33 11.05 5.02
CA LEU A 37 6.07 11.75 4.78
C LEU A 37 5.05 10.75 4.23
N SER A 38 3.80 10.90 4.63
CA SER A 38 2.71 10.06 4.12
C SER A 38 1.49 10.88 3.75
N GLY A 39 0.77 10.46 2.71
CA GLY A 39 -0.51 11.04 2.33
C GLY A 39 -0.72 11.13 0.82
N TYR A 40 -1.95 11.42 0.42
CA TYR A 40 -2.36 11.46 -0.99
C TYR A 40 -1.72 12.60 -1.79
N ALA A 41 -1.57 13.76 -1.15
CA ALA A 41 -1.15 15.02 -1.76
C ALA A 41 0.27 15.44 -1.39
N ILE A 42 1.12 14.50 -0.95
CA ILE A 42 2.51 14.84 -0.62
C ILE A 42 3.26 15.32 -1.87
N VAL A 43 3.96 16.44 -1.71
CA VAL A 43 4.89 17.00 -2.69
C VAL A 43 6.22 17.19 -1.95
N PRO A 44 7.12 16.20 -2.01
CA PRO A 44 8.41 16.31 -1.34
C PRO A 44 9.26 17.41 -2.01
N GLU A 45 9.84 18.28 -1.20
CA GLU A 45 10.77 19.33 -1.67
C GLU A 45 12.23 18.86 -1.67
N THR A 46 12.47 17.63 -1.20
CA THR A 46 13.80 17.01 -1.09
C THR A 46 13.90 15.78 -1.98
N GLN A 47 15.14 15.34 -2.23
CA GLN A 47 15.39 14.05 -2.88
C GLN A 47 15.10 12.90 -1.90
N GLY A 48 14.61 11.79 -2.42
CA GLY A 48 14.25 10.61 -1.65
C GLY A 48 13.47 9.60 -2.50
N TYR A 49 12.88 8.61 -1.84
CA TYR A 49 12.16 7.53 -2.50
C TYR A 49 10.67 7.61 -2.18
N MET A 50 9.84 7.57 -3.22
CA MET A 50 8.40 7.55 -3.10
C MET A 50 7.85 6.18 -3.46
N PHE A 51 7.02 5.63 -2.57
CA PHE A 51 6.28 4.40 -2.75
C PHE A 51 4.79 4.70 -2.65
N ILE A 52 3.98 3.96 -3.40
CA ILE A 52 2.53 3.93 -3.19
C ILE A 52 2.24 2.61 -2.50
N THR A 53 1.68 2.66 -1.30
CA THR A 53 1.44 1.48 -0.47
C THR A 53 0.05 1.55 0.17
N ASP A 54 -0.32 0.53 0.93
CA ASP A 54 -1.56 0.55 1.70
C ASP A 54 -1.44 1.51 2.90
N GLU A 55 -2.55 2.14 3.29
CA GLU A 55 -2.57 3.12 4.38
C GLU A 55 -2.10 2.54 5.72
N TYR A 56 -2.48 1.28 6.02
CA TYR A 56 -2.09 0.60 7.26
C TYR A 56 -0.58 0.31 7.36
N VAL A 57 0.15 0.36 6.25
CA VAL A 57 1.60 0.17 6.22
C VAL A 57 2.29 1.36 6.89
N VAL A 58 1.72 2.57 6.73
CA VAL A 58 2.24 3.79 7.35
C VAL A 58 2.12 3.74 8.87
N GLU A 59 1.05 3.13 9.39
CA GLU A 59 0.85 2.95 10.83
C GLU A 59 1.85 1.97 11.46
N GLN A 60 2.50 1.14 10.64
CA GLN A 60 3.45 0.09 11.05
C GLN A 60 4.83 0.32 10.43
N ILE A 61 5.21 1.60 10.21
CA ILE A 61 6.48 1.99 9.59
C ILE A 61 7.70 1.49 10.37
N ASP A 62 7.56 1.30 11.67
CA ASP A 62 8.58 0.77 12.60
C ASP A 62 9.01 -0.66 12.25
N LYS A 63 8.10 -1.43 11.64
CA LYS A 63 8.34 -2.79 11.15
C LYS A 63 8.96 -2.84 9.76
N LEU A 64 9.08 -1.69 9.09
CA LEU A 64 9.67 -1.59 7.76
C LEU A 64 11.15 -1.24 7.84
N GLN A 65 11.87 -1.66 6.81
CA GLN A 65 13.23 -1.25 6.52
C GLN A 65 13.35 -0.85 5.06
N PHE A 66 14.21 0.11 4.78
CA PHE A 66 14.54 0.55 3.45
C PHE A 66 16.03 0.40 3.22
N LYS A 67 16.40 -0.48 2.27
CA LYS A 67 17.78 -0.77 1.89
C LYS A 67 17.88 -0.84 0.38
N ASP A 68 18.92 -0.21 -0.17
CA ASP A 68 19.26 -0.29 -1.60
C ASP A 68 18.10 0.04 -2.55
N GLY A 69 17.23 0.99 -2.19
CA GLY A 69 16.06 1.35 -3.02
C GLY A 69 14.84 0.45 -2.82
N VAL A 70 14.91 -0.54 -1.93
CA VAL A 70 13.84 -1.52 -1.68
C VAL A 70 13.24 -1.32 -0.30
N LEU A 71 11.92 -1.11 -0.26
CA LEU A 71 11.12 -1.11 0.96
C LEU A 71 10.69 -2.55 1.28
N SER A 72 11.06 -3.05 2.46
CA SER A 72 10.75 -4.41 2.91
C SER A 72 10.35 -4.44 4.39
N VAL A 73 9.76 -5.55 4.83
CA VAL A 73 9.49 -5.78 6.26
C VAL A 73 10.78 -6.29 6.91
N LYS A 74 11.06 -5.88 8.16
CA LYS A 74 12.19 -6.39 8.95
C LYS A 74 12.07 -7.90 9.17
N ASP A 75 13.20 -8.57 9.34
CA ASP A 75 13.24 -10.01 9.55
C ASP A 75 12.50 -10.40 10.83
N GLY A 76 11.52 -11.31 10.71
CA GLY A 76 10.70 -11.79 11.82
C GLY A 76 9.49 -10.90 12.17
N GLU A 77 9.31 -9.76 11.48
CA GLU A 77 8.15 -8.90 11.64
C GLU A 77 7.07 -9.22 10.59
N GLU A 78 5.81 -9.00 10.97
CA GLU A 78 4.67 -9.12 10.06
C GLU A 78 3.81 -7.85 10.11
N LEU A 79 3.43 -7.39 8.92
CA LEU A 79 2.43 -6.35 8.77
C LEU A 79 1.06 -6.94 9.05
N ILE A 80 0.34 -6.33 10.00
CA ILE A 80 -1.01 -6.74 10.35
C ILE A 80 -1.96 -5.85 9.54
N PRO A 81 -2.59 -6.36 8.46
CA PRO A 81 -3.61 -5.59 7.79
C PRO A 81 -4.77 -5.34 8.76
N PRO A 82 -5.44 -4.17 8.68
CA PRO A 82 -6.62 -3.91 9.48
C PRO A 82 -7.66 -4.99 9.19
N VAL A 83 -8.36 -5.43 10.24
CA VAL A 83 -9.41 -6.44 10.11
C VAL A 83 -10.43 -5.91 9.12
N LYS A 84 -10.49 -6.51 7.93
CA LYS A 84 -11.49 -6.18 6.91
C LYS A 84 -12.86 -6.20 7.57
N THR A 85 -13.58 -5.10 7.47
CA THR A 85 -14.95 -5.05 7.97
C THR A 85 -15.78 -6.09 7.22
N GLU A 86 -16.86 -6.64 7.81
CA GLU A 86 -17.78 -7.57 7.12
C GLU A 86 -18.20 -7.04 5.74
N LYS A 87 -18.29 -5.71 5.61
CA LYS A 87 -18.65 -5.01 4.37
C LYS A 87 -17.62 -5.16 3.26
N GLU A 88 -16.33 -5.20 3.59
CA GLU A 88 -15.24 -5.38 2.62
C GLU A 88 -15.11 -6.83 2.18
N LEU A 89 -15.30 -7.77 3.10
CA LEU A 89 -15.43 -9.20 2.79
C LEU A 89 -16.63 -9.47 1.87
N GLN A 90 -17.78 -8.85 2.15
CA GLN A 90 -18.96 -8.92 1.28
C GLN A 90 -18.69 -8.31 -0.10
N ARG A 91 -17.95 -7.19 -0.16
CA ARG A 91 -17.60 -6.56 -1.44
C ARG A 91 -16.69 -7.45 -2.29
N GLU A 92 -15.68 -8.09 -1.70
CA GLU A 92 -14.84 -9.06 -2.41
C GLU A 92 -15.63 -10.29 -2.87
N ALA A 93 -16.52 -10.82 -2.03
CA ALA A 93 -17.38 -11.94 -2.41
C ALA A 93 -18.32 -11.59 -3.56
N LEU A 94 -18.92 -10.40 -3.54
CA LEU A 94 -19.78 -9.89 -4.61
C LEU A 94 -19.01 -9.65 -5.91
N LEU A 95 -17.80 -9.08 -5.83
CA LEU A 95 -16.93 -8.89 -6.99
C LEU A 95 -16.52 -10.22 -7.61
N LYS A 96 -16.26 -11.25 -6.78
CA LYS A 96 -15.96 -12.60 -7.26
C LYS A 96 -17.15 -13.22 -7.98
N GLN A 97 -18.37 -13.08 -7.43
CA GLN A 97 -19.59 -13.55 -8.08
C GLN A 97 -19.87 -12.83 -9.40
N LEU A 98 -19.63 -11.51 -9.47
CA LEU A 98 -19.74 -10.75 -10.71
C LEU A 98 -18.75 -11.25 -11.76
N ALA A 99 -17.48 -11.48 -11.39
CA ALA A 99 -16.49 -12.02 -12.31
C ALA A 99 -16.85 -13.44 -12.81
N GLU A 100 -17.42 -14.28 -11.95
CA GLU A 100 -17.94 -15.61 -12.34
C GLU A 100 -19.14 -15.50 -13.29
N LEU A 101 -20.01 -14.51 -13.10
CA LEU A 101 -21.18 -14.26 -13.95
C LEU A 101 -20.78 -13.67 -15.32
N ASP A 102 -19.85 -12.72 -15.35
CA ASP A 102 -19.30 -12.13 -16.59
C ASP A 102 -18.48 -13.15 -17.40
N SER A 103 -17.94 -14.18 -16.73
CA SER A 103 -17.24 -15.29 -17.39
C SER A 103 -18.19 -16.35 -17.95
N GLN A 104 -19.50 -16.26 -17.66
CA GLN A 104 -20.50 -17.11 -18.28
C GLN A 104 -20.84 -16.53 -19.66
N PRO A 105 -20.70 -17.30 -20.74
CA PRO A 105 -21.14 -16.84 -22.06
C PRO A 105 -22.65 -16.61 -22.01
N ALA A 106 -23.09 -15.43 -22.43
CA ALA A 106 -24.51 -15.16 -22.63
C ALA A 106 -25.06 -16.15 -23.67
N GLU A 107 -26.04 -16.97 -23.26
CA GLU A 107 -26.84 -17.80 -24.17
C GLU A 107 -27.72 -16.95 -25.10
#